data_AF-A0A2Z5G162-F1
#
_entry.id   AF-A0A2Z5G162-F1
#
_cell.length_a   1.000
_cell.length_b   1.000
_cell.length_c   1.000
_cell.angle_alpha   90.00
_cell.angle_beta   90.00
_cell.angle_gamma   90.00
#
_symmetry.space_group_name_H-M   'P 1'
#
loop_
_entity.id
_entity.type
_entity.pdbx_description
1 polymer ?
#
loop_
_entity_poly.entity_id
_entity_poly.type
_entity_poly.pdbx_seq_one_letter_code
_entity_poly.pdbx_strand_id
1 'polypeptide(L)'
;MSKIADFREDSRYGLQWFRPAWQKGELLKVKQLLRGQSFPTVDAATPAYLDEIKDVAPVIRVNGHTRPSVRIVRGASYSVESLVTDAKRSKDLKDSPQVSFVTLQRDDDLSALKFIDTFGPLFWPQKMLAVADWIHLDDFWARHARFLAISKLWRSLRDGEQAIQDAWKWIEENLTATRIAGEPDLGSDPTQTIGTGKRVNSIAVPMPWQANKQMLKVLPSLAMAEGRFNDEVVRISSSAMNRTLAIALIQHELTRQTESAKTLWRIEDGVKNLRCIPERRIESLWSAMWEIFAAEAGSGLSWRFCKACGKPFYPKRIDSDCCTTAEQSAWSKSNYAARWAQKGR
;
A
#
# COMPACT_ATOMS: atom_id res chain seq x y z
N MET A 1 4.25 -24.68 -24.59
CA MET A 1 3.88 -24.09 -23.28
C MET A 1 5.08 -24.20 -22.35
N SER A 2 5.86 -23.12 -22.26
CA SER A 2 7.07 -23.06 -21.44
C SER A 2 6.67 -23.03 -19.96
N LYS A 3 7.15 -24.00 -19.18
CA LYS A 3 7.09 -23.92 -17.71
C LYS A 3 8.10 -22.86 -17.30
N ILE A 4 7.62 -21.64 -17.07
CA ILE A 4 8.37 -20.63 -16.33
C ILE A 4 8.66 -21.27 -14.98
N ALA A 5 9.94 -21.55 -14.72
CA ALA A 5 10.38 -22.09 -13.44
C ALA A 5 10.00 -21.08 -12.35
N ASP A 6 9.18 -21.52 -11.38
CA ASP A 6 8.86 -20.76 -10.18
C ASP A 6 10.14 -20.58 -9.35
N PHE A 7 10.87 -19.51 -9.64
CA PHE A 7 12.13 -19.12 -9.00
C PHE A 7 11.94 -18.63 -7.54
N ARG A 8 10.79 -18.86 -6.92
CA ARG A 8 10.35 -18.20 -5.67
C ARG A 8 10.30 -19.08 -4.43
N GLU A 9 10.61 -20.38 -4.51
CA GLU A 9 10.33 -21.28 -3.38
C GLU A 9 11.46 -21.49 -2.35
N ASP A 10 12.67 -20.92 -2.48
CA ASP A 10 13.77 -21.27 -1.54
C ASP A 10 14.79 -20.16 -1.18
N SER A 11 14.44 -18.87 -1.27
CA SER A 11 15.32 -17.78 -0.79
C SER A 11 15.06 -17.45 0.69
N ARG A 12 15.83 -18.05 1.60
CA ARG A 12 15.66 -18.00 3.07
C ARG A 12 16.13 -16.73 3.79
N TYR A 13 16.28 -15.60 3.10
CA TYR A 13 16.30 -14.27 3.71
C TYR A 13 15.20 -13.40 3.08
N GLY A 14 13.96 -13.90 3.12
CA GLY A 14 12.77 -13.17 2.73
C GLY A 14 12.56 -11.91 3.57
N LEU A 15 11.61 -11.07 3.15
CA LEU A 15 11.21 -9.81 3.80
C LEU A 15 11.08 -9.94 5.32
N GLN A 16 12.16 -9.71 6.07
CA GLN A 16 12.15 -9.77 7.53
C GLN A 16 11.65 -8.44 8.07
N TRP A 17 10.69 -8.51 8.98
CA TRP A 17 10.18 -7.35 9.70
C TRP A 17 10.05 -7.65 11.19
N PHE A 18 9.73 -6.66 12.01
CA PHE A 18 9.69 -6.82 13.47
C PHE A 18 8.32 -6.42 14.01
N ARG A 19 7.75 -7.28 14.85
CA ARG A 19 6.58 -6.92 15.67
C ARG A 19 7.01 -6.02 16.81
N PRO A 20 6.10 -5.18 17.36
CA PRO A 20 6.41 -4.47 18.58
C PRO A 20 6.46 -5.45 19.75
N ALA A 21 7.39 -5.25 20.67
CA ALA A 21 7.33 -5.84 22.00
C ALA A 21 6.69 -4.81 22.93
N TRP A 22 5.61 -5.18 23.59
CA TRP A 22 4.99 -4.34 24.61
C TRP A 22 5.41 -4.82 25.99
N GLN A 23 5.74 -3.90 26.89
CA GLN A 23 5.86 -4.25 28.29
C GLN A 23 4.51 -4.72 28.84
N LYS A 24 4.51 -5.55 29.87
CA LYS A 24 3.29 -6.12 30.44
C LYS A 24 2.33 -5.00 30.86
N GLY A 25 1.14 -4.97 30.25
CA GLY A 25 0.10 -3.97 30.52
C GLY A 25 0.26 -2.65 29.77
N GLU A 26 1.38 -2.42 29.08
CA GLU A 26 1.64 -1.18 28.34
C GLU A 26 0.65 -0.99 27.17
N LEU A 27 0.41 -2.03 26.38
CA LEU A 27 -0.57 -1.98 25.29
C LEU A 27 -1.99 -1.63 25.81
N LEU A 28 -2.37 -2.13 26.99
CA LEU A 28 -3.65 -1.80 27.60
C LEU A 28 -3.69 -0.33 28.03
N LYS A 29 -2.60 0.17 28.63
CA LYS A 29 -2.43 1.57 29.00
C LYS A 29 -2.51 2.49 27.79
N VAL A 30 -1.83 2.16 26.69
CA VAL A 30 -1.91 2.89 25.41
C VAL A 30 -3.35 2.92 24.89
N LYS A 31 -4.04 1.77 24.86
CA LYS A 31 -5.46 1.69 24.44
C LYS A 31 -6.38 2.54 25.31
N GLN A 32 -6.17 2.57 26.62
CA GLN A 32 -6.95 3.40 27.55
C GLN A 32 -6.70 4.89 27.29
N LEU A 33 -5.44 5.30 27.13
CA LEU A 33 -5.09 6.68 26.81
C LEU A 33 -5.73 7.11 25.49
N LEU A 34 -5.63 6.28 24.44
CA LEU A 34 -6.22 6.58 23.12
C LEU A 34 -7.75 6.77 23.19
N ARG A 35 -8.44 5.99 24.02
CA ARG A 35 -9.89 6.15 24.27
C ARG A 35 -10.22 7.41 25.06
N GLY A 36 -9.39 7.77 26.04
CA GLY A 36 -9.58 8.96 26.88
C GLY A 36 -9.21 10.27 26.20
N GLN A 37 -8.51 10.23 25.05
CA GLN A 37 -8.07 11.39 24.26
C GLN A 37 -7.29 12.45 25.05
N SER A 38 -6.71 12.08 26.18
CA SER A 38 -5.91 12.96 27.03
C SER A 38 -4.47 12.47 27.04
N PHE A 39 -3.57 13.30 26.51
CA PHE A 39 -2.14 13.01 26.40
C PHE A 39 -1.35 14.27 26.72
N PRO A 40 -0.13 14.14 27.26
CA PRO A 40 0.78 15.26 27.36
C PRO A 40 1.14 15.78 25.95
N THR A 41 1.14 17.10 25.81
CA THR A 41 1.58 17.77 24.58
C THR A 41 3.05 18.16 24.72
N VAL A 42 3.84 17.88 23.69
CA VAL A 42 5.27 18.23 23.61
C VAL A 42 5.53 19.14 22.41
N ASP A 43 6.41 20.12 22.58
CA ASP A 43 6.86 20.98 21.49
C ASP A 43 7.73 20.21 20.51
N ALA A 44 7.52 20.42 19.21
CA ALA A 44 8.26 19.76 18.12
C ALA A 44 9.71 20.24 17.98
N ALA A 45 10.20 21.13 18.86
CA ALA A 45 11.38 21.95 18.62
C ALA A 45 12.72 21.19 18.55
N THR A 46 12.80 19.89 18.88
CA THR A 46 13.94 19.04 18.42
C THR A 46 13.63 17.53 18.56
N PRO A 47 13.71 16.71 17.49
CA PRO A 47 13.47 15.26 17.56
C PRO A 47 14.43 14.49 18.48
N ALA A 48 15.64 15.01 18.68
CA ALA A 48 16.69 14.35 19.46
C ALA A 48 16.37 14.22 20.96
N TYR A 49 15.36 14.94 21.47
CA TYR A 49 15.07 14.96 22.90
C TYR A 49 14.11 13.85 23.37
N LEU A 50 13.39 13.20 22.46
CA LEU A 50 12.40 12.18 22.86
C LEU A 50 13.03 10.91 23.43
N ASP A 51 14.28 10.60 23.08
CA ASP A 51 15.03 9.46 23.60
C ASP A 51 15.62 9.72 25.00
N GLU A 52 15.80 11.00 25.38
CA GLU A 52 16.39 11.39 26.66
C GLU A 52 15.38 11.38 27.82
N ILE A 53 14.08 11.41 27.51
CA ILE A 53 13.05 11.43 28.54
C ILE A 53 12.73 9.99 28.96
N LYS A 54 13.32 9.57 30.09
CA LYS A 54 13.15 8.20 30.62
C LYS A 54 11.74 7.90 31.16
N ASP A 55 10.93 8.93 31.43
CA ASP A 55 9.61 8.83 32.08
C ASP A 55 8.42 9.32 31.22
N VAL A 56 8.56 9.37 29.89
CA VAL A 56 7.44 9.79 29.03
C VAL A 56 6.31 8.75 29.09
N ALA A 57 5.08 9.24 29.17
CA ALA A 57 3.89 8.46 28.87
C ALA A 57 4.05 7.73 27.52
N PRO A 58 3.54 6.50 27.34
CA PRO A 58 3.72 5.74 26.09
C PRO A 58 2.94 6.35 24.90
N VAL A 59 2.17 7.41 25.14
CA VAL A 59 1.44 8.18 24.15
C VAL A 59 1.62 9.67 24.44
N ILE A 60 1.96 10.44 23.41
CA ILE A 60 2.13 11.89 23.48
C ILE A 60 1.43 12.57 22.31
N ARG A 61 1.14 13.87 22.42
CA ARG A 61 0.78 14.71 21.27
C ARG A 61 1.95 15.62 20.94
N VAL A 62 2.44 15.59 19.71
CA VAL A 62 3.49 16.50 19.27
C VAL A 62 2.83 17.75 18.68
N ASN A 63 3.31 18.95 19.01
CA ASN A 63 2.77 20.17 18.45
C ASN A 63 2.89 20.20 16.92
N GLY A 64 1.81 20.59 16.24
CA GLY A 64 1.69 20.53 14.77
C GLY A 64 1.16 19.20 14.23
N HIS A 65 1.09 18.15 15.06
CA HIS A 65 0.44 16.89 14.71
C HIS A 65 -1.04 16.89 15.12
N THR A 66 -1.90 16.36 14.26
CA THR A 66 -3.33 16.21 14.54
C THR A 66 -3.63 14.97 15.37
N ARG A 67 -2.75 13.97 15.31
CA ARG A 67 -2.89 12.69 16.02
C ARG A 67 -1.73 12.44 16.97
N PRO A 68 -1.92 11.59 17.99
CA PRO A 68 -0.86 11.28 18.93
C PRO A 68 0.25 10.45 18.28
N SER A 69 1.41 10.45 18.95
CA SER A 69 2.51 9.53 18.70
C SER A 69 2.49 8.44 19.76
N VAL A 70 2.81 7.22 19.37
CA VAL A 70 2.88 6.05 20.27
C VAL A 70 4.32 5.55 20.32
N ARG A 71 4.83 5.33 21.52
CA ARG A 71 6.12 4.71 21.73
C ARG A 71 5.99 3.20 21.61
N ILE A 72 6.87 2.57 20.84
CA ILE A 72 6.91 1.12 20.68
C ILE A 72 8.34 0.62 20.85
N VAL A 73 8.50 -0.61 21.32
CA VAL A 73 9.80 -1.29 21.42
C VAL A 73 9.91 -2.32 20.30
N ARG A 74 11.08 -2.46 19.69
CA ARG A 74 11.32 -3.48 18.67
C ARG A 74 11.28 -4.87 19.31
N GLY A 75 10.42 -5.75 18.80
CA GLY A 75 10.25 -7.13 19.27
C GLY A 75 10.84 -8.16 18.32
N ALA A 76 10.20 -9.33 18.26
CA ALA A 76 10.67 -10.46 17.46
C ALA A 76 10.57 -10.18 15.94
N SER A 77 11.55 -10.68 15.19
CA SER A 77 11.51 -10.67 13.73
C SER A 77 10.58 -11.76 13.18
N TYR A 78 10.03 -11.51 12.00
CA TYR A 78 9.20 -12.47 11.25
C TYR A 78 9.34 -12.24 9.75
N SER A 79 9.04 -13.28 8.95
CA SER A 79 8.97 -13.17 7.48
C SER A 79 7.60 -12.67 7.04
N VAL A 80 7.54 -11.50 6.39
CA VAL A 80 6.32 -10.93 5.82
C VAL A 80 5.78 -11.83 4.70
N GLU A 81 6.65 -12.40 3.88
CA GLU A 81 6.26 -13.32 2.78
C GLU A 81 5.63 -14.61 3.30
N SER A 82 6.19 -15.18 4.37
CA SER A 82 5.62 -16.38 5.00
C SER A 82 4.21 -16.09 5.50
N LEU A 83 4.02 -14.94 6.14
CA LEU A 83 2.74 -14.50 6.67
C LEU A 83 1.70 -14.23 5.55
N VAL A 84 2.09 -13.66 4.40
CA VAL A 84 1.20 -13.54 3.23
C VAL A 84 0.88 -14.91 2.62
N THR A 85 1.85 -15.81 2.56
CA THR A 85 1.67 -17.16 2.05
C THR A 85 0.70 -17.95 2.93
N ASP A 86 0.84 -17.84 4.24
CA ASP A 86 -0.04 -18.45 5.23
C ASP A 86 -1.44 -17.86 5.15
N ALA A 87 -1.59 -16.53 5.03
CA ALA A 87 -2.88 -15.86 4.83
C ALA A 87 -3.61 -16.36 3.57
N LYS A 88 -2.88 -16.62 2.48
CA LYS A 88 -3.43 -17.21 1.25
C LYS A 88 -3.87 -18.65 1.46
N ARG A 89 -3.07 -19.45 2.18
CA ARG A 89 -3.37 -20.86 2.47
C ARG A 89 -4.57 -21.00 3.41
N SER A 90 -4.62 -20.21 4.49
CA SER A 90 -5.70 -20.18 5.48
C SER A 90 -6.98 -19.55 4.94
N LYS A 91 -6.86 -18.73 3.89
CA LYS A 91 -7.91 -17.84 3.35
C LYS A 91 -8.37 -16.77 4.36
N ASP A 92 -7.60 -16.54 5.43
CA ASP A 92 -7.83 -15.39 6.31
C ASP A 92 -6.94 -14.23 5.87
N LEU A 93 -7.53 -13.30 5.11
CA LEU A 93 -6.79 -12.15 4.59
C LEU A 93 -6.47 -11.13 5.67
N LYS A 94 -7.05 -11.25 6.87
CA LYS A 94 -6.69 -10.36 7.98
C LYS A 94 -5.25 -10.58 8.42
N ASP A 95 -4.67 -11.73 8.10
CA ASP A 95 -3.27 -12.04 8.39
C ASP A 95 -2.31 -11.45 7.35
N SER A 96 -2.83 -10.85 6.27
CA SER A 96 -2.00 -10.22 5.24
C SER A 96 -1.91 -8.71 5.48
N PRO A 97 -0.71 -8.10 5.59
CA PRO A 97 -0.58 -6.71 6.02
C PRO A 97 -1.19 -5.75 5.01
N GLN A 98 -0.98 -5.93 3.71
CA GLN A 98 -1.55 -5.03 2.70
C GLN A 98 -3.08 -5.09 2.65
N VAL A 99 -3.66 -6.25 2.94
CA VAL A 99 -5.13 -6.41 2.95
C VAL A 99 -5.71 -5.87 4.24
N SER A 100 -5.12 -6.24 5.39
CA SER A 100 -5.51 -5.71 6.69
C SER A 100 -5.45 -4.19 6.71
N PHE A 101 -4.41 -3.60 6.10
CA PHE A 101 -4.23 -2.16 6.03
C PHE A 101 -5.37 -1.48 5.26
N VAL A 102 -5.73 -1.98 4.08
CA VAL A 102 -6.87 -1.47 3.29
C VAL A 102 -8.21 -1.58 4.01
N THR A 103 -8.35 -2.54 4.92
CA THR A 103 -9.61 -2.76 5.66
C THR A 103 -9.70 -1.99 6.97
N LEU A 104 -8.69 -1.19 7.32
CA LEU A 104 -8.73 -0.40 8.54
C LEU A 104 -9.90 0.57 8.51
N GLN A 105 -10.59 0.68 9.65
CA GLN A 105 -11.57 1.72 9.84
C GLN A 105 -10.84 3.06 9.86
N ARG A 106 -11.17 3.93 8.91
CA ARG A 106 -10.53 5.24 8.77
C ARG A 106 -10.66 6.03 10.07
N ASP A 107 -9.57 6.71 10.41
CA ASP A 107 -9.50 7.66 11.52
C ASP A 107 -9.64 7.04 12.93
N ASP A 108 -9.66 5.70 13.04
CA ASP A 108 -9.72 4.96 14.31
C ASP A 108 -8.32 4.55 14.80
N ASP A 109 -7.71 5.37 15.65
CA ASP A 109 -6.36 5.12 16.20
C ASP A 109 -6.20 3.76 16.90
N LEU A 110 -7.30 3.16 17.40
CA LEU A 110 -7.25 1.81 17.97
C LEU A 110 -7.06 0.73 16.89
N SER A 111 -7.65 0.93 15.72
CA SER A 111 -7.42 0.08 14.55
C SER A 111 -5.99 0.22 14.03
N ALA A 112 -5.43 1.44 13.99
CA ALA A 112 -4.02 1.65 13.66
C ALA A 112 -3.10 0.95 14.66
N LEU A 113 -3.37 1.10 15.96
CA LEU A 113 -2.60 0.42 17.00
C LEU A 113 -2.69 -1.10 16.89
N LYS A 114 -3.88 -1.65 16.58
CA LYS A 114 -4.05 -3.09 16.35
C LYS A 114 -3.23 -3.58 15.15
N PHE A 115 -3.17 -2.78 14.08
CA PHE A 115 -2.32 -3.08 12.93
C PHE A 115 -0.84 -3.10 13.34
N ILE A 116 -0.37 -2.06 14.04
CA ILE A 116 1.00 -1.94 14.53
C ILE A 116 1.35 -3.09 15.48
N ASP A 117 0.45 -3.48 16.37
CA ASP A 117 0.62 -4.62 17.28
C ASP A 117 0.82 -5.95 16.50
N THR A 118 0.05 -6.14 15.43
CA THR A 118 0.05 -7.39 14.66
C THR A 118 1.25 -7.49 13.70
N PHE A 119 1.55 -6.41 12.99
CA PHE A 119 2.52 -6.39 11.89
C PHE A 119 3.74 -5.51 12.16
N GLY A 120 3.77 -4.71 13.21
CA GLY A 120 4.80 -3.68 13.38
C GLY A 120 4.47 -2.36 12.69
N PRO A 121 5.29 -1.34 12.93
CA PRO A 121 5.15 -0.05 12.27
C PRO A 121 5.47 -0.17 10.78
N LEU A 122 5.02 0.82 10.00
CA LEU A 122 5.32 0.89 8.57
C LEU A 122 6.83 1.10 8.31
N PHE A 123 7.50 1.81 9.21
CA PHE A 123 8.94 2.08 9.18
C PHE A 123 9.52 1.89 10.57
N TRP A 124 10.74 1.37 10.63
CA TRP A 124 11.59 1.51 11.80
C TRP A 124 12.66 2.56 11.47
N PRO A 125 12.91 3.55 12.34
CA PRO A 125 14.03 4.48 12.17
C PRO A 125 15.34 3.70 12.00
N GLN A 126 15.96 3.81 10.83
CA GLN A 126 17.18 3.04 10.51
C GLN A 126 18.41 3.47 11.33
N LYS A 127 18.36 4.66 11.95
CA LYS A 127 19.55 5.36 12.41
C LYS A 127 19.99 5.05 13.84
N MET A 128 19.24 4.31 14.64
CA MET A 128 19.70 3.96 15.99
C MET A 128 19.38 2.51 16.37
N LEU A 129 20.32 1.89 17.09
CA LEU A 129 20.13 0.67 17.88
C LEU A 129 19.13 0.89 19.05
N ALA A 130 18.31 1.94 18.98
CA ALA A 130 17.36 2.27 20.01
C ALA A 130 16.38 1.12 20.16
N VAL A 131 16.17 0.72 21.40
CA VAL A 131 15.24 -0.36 21.75
C VAL A 131 13.80 0.12 21.54
N ALA A 132 13.53 1.43 21.62
CA ALA A 132 12.21 2.02 21.46
C ALA A 132 12.21 3.16 20.44
N ASP A 133 11.11 3.31 19.72
CA ASP A 133 10.88 4.35 18.70
C ASP A 133 9.49 4.97 18.85
N TRP A 134 9.33 6.20 18.35
CA TRP A 134 8.05 6.90 18.29
C TRP A 134 7.40 6.77 16.92
N ILE A 135 6.15 6.31 16.89
CA ILE A 135 5.35 6.21 15.67
C ILE A 135 4.30 7.31 15.68
N HIS A 136 4.38 8.22 14.72
CA HIS A 136 3.41 9.28 14.51
C HIS A 136 2.18 8.72 13.80
N LEU A 137 1.00 8.73 14.43
CA LEU A 137 -0.21 8.19 13.80
C LEU A 137 -0.68 9.05 12.62
N ASP A 138 -0.32 10.33 12.54
CA ASP A 138 -0.58 11.15 11.35
C ASP A 138 0.10 10.57 10.09
N ASP A 139 1.38 10.19 10.18
CA ASP A 139 2.11 9.58 9.06
C ASP A 139 1.48 8.23 8.66
N PHE A 140 1.12 7.42 9.68
CA PHE A 140 0.43 6.16 9.46
C PHE A 140 -0.87 6.35 8.66
N TRP A 141 -1.72 7.30 9.06
CA TRP A 141 -2.99 7.54 8.39
C TRP A 141 -2.84 8.21 7.02
N ALA A 142 -1.83 9.06 6.84
CA ALA A 142 -1.51 9.63 5.54
C ALA A 142 -1.11 8.56 4.52
N ARG A 143 -0.25 7.63 4.96
CA ARG A 143 0.13 6.44 4.17
C ARG A 143 -1.05 5.51 3.93
N HIS A 144 -1.91 5.33 4.92
CA HIS A 144 -3.15 4.57 4.75
C HIS A 144 -4.05 5.18 3.68
N ALA A 145 -4.31 6.48 3.72
CA ALA A 145 -5.10 7.18 2.72
C ALA A 145 -4.48 7.04 1.32
N ARG A 146 -3.15 7.18 1.21
CA ARG A 146 -2.40 7.01 -0.05
C ARG A 146 -2.49 5.59 -0.60
N PHE A 147 -2.33 4.58 0.24
CA PHE A 147 -2.47 3.18 -0.16
C PHE A 147 -3.91 2.85 -0.57
N LEU A 148 -4.89 3.40 0.16
CA LEU A 148 -6.31 3.24 -0.14
C LEU A 148 -6.69 3.89 -1.48
N ALA A 149 -6.13 5.06 -1.81
CA ALA A 149 -6.31 5.74 -3.10
C ALA A 149 -5.93 4.81 -4.27
N ILE A 150 -4.72 4.26 -4.23
CA ILE A 150 -4.20 3.42 -5.31
C ILE A 150 -4.89 2.06 -5.38
N SER A 151 -5.15 1.44 -4.22
CA SER A 151 -5.90 0.17 -4.20
C SER A 151 -7.35 0.31 -4.65
N LYS A 152 -8.00 1.47 -4.43
CA LYS A 152 -9.32 1.78 -5.00
C LYS A 152 -9.26 1.89 -6.51
N LEU A 153 -8.35 2.70 -7.06
CA LEU A 153 -8.18 2.83 -8.51
C LEU A 153 -7.90 1.48 -9.17
N TRP A 154 -6.96 0.71 -8.64
CA TRP A 154 -6.60 -0.60 -9.19
C TRP A 154 -7.79 -1.55 -9.22
N ARG A 155 -8.62 -1.60 -8.17
CA ARG A 155 -9.85 -2.42 -8.17
C ARG A 155 -10.87 -1.92 -9.19
N SER A 156 -11.07 -0.60 -9.25
CA SER A 156 -12.01 0.04 -10.16
C SER A 156 -11.70 -0.22 -11.63
N LEU A 157 -10.42 -0.45 -12.00
CA LEU A 157 -10.03 -0.83 -13.37
C LEU A 157 -10.76 -2.08 -13.89
N ARG A 158 -11.26 -2.95 -13.00
CA ARG A 158 -12.01 -4.16 -13.37
C ARG A 158 -13.52 -3.98 -13.34
N ASP A 159 -14.00 -3.01 -12.57
CA ASP A 159 -15.41 -2.76 -12.34
C ASP A 159 -16.04 -1.83 -13.40
N GLY A 160 -15.21 -1.23 -14.26
CA GLY A 160 -15.62 -0.40 -15.39
C GLY A 160 -15.56 1.09 -15.11
N GLU A 161 -16.03 1.89 -16.07
CA GLU A 161 -15.82 3.34 -16.09
C GLU A 161 -16.38 4.06 -14.87
N GLN A 162 -17.63 3.76 -14.48
CA GLN A 162 -18.25 4.42 -13.33
C GLN A 162 -17.44 4.20 -12.05
N ALA A 163 -16.93 2.99 -11.83
CA ALA A 163 -16.11 2.69 -10.65
C ALA A 163 -14.77 3.45 -10.67
N ILE A 164 -14.19 3.70 -11.85
CA ILE A 164 -12.97 4.50 -12.00
C ILE A 164 -13.27 5.96 -11.65
N GLN A 165 -14.39 6.50 -12.13
CA GLN A 165 -14.83 7.87 -11.79
C GLN A 165 -15.10 8.01 -10.29
N ASP A 166 -15.78 7.05 -9.67
CA ASP A 166 -16.04 7.05 -8.23
C ASP A 166 -14.73 6.99 -7.42
N ALA A 167 -13.75 6.22 -7.89
CA ALA A 167 -12.43 6.17 -7.28
C ALA A 167 -11.68 7.50 -7.42
N TRP A 168 -11.72 8.14 -8.59
CA TRP A 168 -11.11 9.46 -8.78
C TRP A 168 -11.75 10.53 -7.90
N LYS A 169 -13.08 10.56 -7.84
CA LYS A 169 -13.82 11.45 -6.94
C LYS A 169 -13.41 11.24 -5.48
N TRP A 170 -13.28 9.97 -5.06
CA TRP A 170 -12.79 9.68 -3.72
C TRP A 170 -11.38 10.23 -3.49
N ILE A 171 -10.47 10.15 -4.48
CA ILE A 171 -9.12 10.71 -4.36
C ILE A 171 -9.18 12.23 -4.28
N GLU A 172 -9.99 12.89 -5.10
CA GLU A 172 -10.17 14.35 -5.07
C GLU A 172 -10.62 14.83 -3.69
N GLU A 173 -11.65 14.20 -3.14
CA GLU A 173 -12.20 14.50 -1.80
C GLU A 173 -11.21 14.23 -0.66
N ASN A 174 -10.20 13.39 -0.89
CA ASN A 174 -9.26 12.93 0.13
C ASN A 174 -7.79 13.27 -0.16
N LEU A 175 -7.53 14.13 -1.15
CA LEU A 175 -6.17 14.40 -1.63
C LEU A 175 -5.27 14.91 -0.50
N THR A 176 -5.76 15.84 0.32
CA THR A 176 -5.04 16.38 1.48
C THR A 176 -4.67 15.30 2.49
N ALA A 177 -5.53 14.30 2.70
CA ALA A 177 -5.27 13.20 3.61
C ALA A 177 -4.18 12.26 3.10
N THR A 178 -3.83 12.28 1.81
CA THR A 178 -2.74 11.46 1.24
C THR A 178 -1.35 12.09 1.37
N ARG A 179 -1.29 13.35 1.85
CA ARG A 179 -0.03 14.10 1.99
C ARG A 179 0.78 13.57 3.15
N ILE A 180 2.03 13.20 2.85
CA ILE A 180 2.98 12.70 3.82
C ILE A 180 4.05 13.76 4.00
N ALA A 181 4.34 14.14 5.25
CA ALA A 181 5.31 15.19 5.55
C ALA A 181 6.71 14.82 5.02
N GLY A 182 7.35 15.73 4.30
CA GLY A 182 8.68 15.52 3.71
C GLY A 182 8.69 14.64 2.46
N GLU A 183 7.54 14.16 2.00
CA GLU A 183 7.41 13.36 0.79
C GLU A 183 6.62 14.12 -0.29
N PRO A 184 6.91 13.88 -1.59
CA PRO A 184 6.10 14.47 -2.65
C PRO A 184 4.65 13.98 -2.61
N ASP A 185 3.74 14.85 -3.01
CA ASP A 185 2.30 14.57 -3.11
C ASP A 185 2.00 13.35 -4.02
N LEU A 186 0.77 12.83 -3.95
CA LEU A 186 0.30 11.72 -4.78
C LEU A 186 0.46 12.06 -6.27
N GLY A 187 1.10 11.17 -7.05
CA GLY A 187 1.35 11.39 -8.49
C GLY A 187 2.41 12.44 -8.81
N SER A 188 2.95 13.14 -7.81
CA SER A 188 4.04 14.10 -8.00
C SER A 188 5.39 13.37 -8.09
N ASP A 189 6.31 13.98 -8.84
CA ASP A 189 7.67 13.49 -8.96
C ASP A 189 8.49 13.84 -7.70
N PRO A 190 9.26 12.91 -7.11
CA PRO A 190 10.39 13.31 -6.29
C PRO A 190 11.33 14.14 -7.15
N THR A 191 11.43 15.45 -6.91
CA THR A 191 12.49 16.27 -7.51
C THR A 191 13.85 15.67 -7.13
N GLN A 192 14.39 14.81 -7.99
CA GLN A 192 15.71 14.20 -7.80
C GLN A 192 16.76 15.25 -8.18
N THR A 193 17.26 15.97 -7.18
CA THR A 193 18.47 16.80 -7.31
C THR A 193 19.68 15.89 -7.20
N ILE A 194 19.94 15.06 -8.22
CA ILE A 194 21.20 14.29 -8.30
C ILE A 194 22.22 15.16 -9.04
N GLY A 195 23.29 15.54 -8.33
CA GLY A 195 24.44 16.19 -8.94
C GLY A 195 24.98 15.31 -10.06
N THR A 196 25.32 15.93 -11.19
CA THR A 196 25.91 15.32 -12.40
C THR A 196 24.93 14.82 -13.50
N GLY A 197 24.10 15.72 -14.01
CA GLY A 197 24.23 16.08 -15.44
C GLY A 197 23.29 15.50 -16.50
N LYS A 198 22.48 14.45 -16.26
CA LYS A 198 21.36 14.11 -17.16
C LYS A 198 20.14 13.62 -16.37
N ARG A 199 19.18 14.54 -16.16
CA ARG A 199 17.87 14.21 -15.62
C ARG A 199 17.11 13.39 -16.66
N VAL A 200 16.73 12.16 -16.31
CA VAL A 200 15.49 11.61 -16.86
C VAL A 200 14.41 12.40 -16.14
N ASN A 201 13.68 13.26 -16.87
CA ASN A 201 12.54 13.96 -16.30
C ASN A 201 11.51 12.88 -15.95
N SER A 202 11.44 12.49 -14.68
CA SER A 202 10.29 11.75 -14.20
C SER A 202 9.10 12.69 -14.31
N ILE A 203 8.05 12.23 -14.98
CA ILE A 203 6.93 13.07 -15.36
C ILE A 203 5.84 12.82 -14.32
N ALA A 204 5.50 13.87 -13.57
CA ALA A 204 4.37 13.84 -12.66
C ALA A 204 3.10 13.37 -13.40
N VAL A 205 2.35 12.46 -12.80
CA VAL A 205 1.09 11.98 -13.35
C VAL A 205 0.00 12.99 -12.98
N PRO A 206 -0.63 13.67 -13.95
CA PRO A 206 -1.70 14.61 -13.64
C PRO A 206 -2.91 13.87 -13.06
N MET A 207 -3.58 14.51 -12.09
CA MET A 207 -4.92 14.09 -11.72
C MET A 207 -5.92 14.44 -12.84
N PRO A 208 -7.04 13.72 -12.99
CA PRO A 208 -8.01 14.00 -14.06
C PRO A 208 -8.54 15.44 -14.05
N TRP A 209 -8.74 16.04 -12.87
CA TRP A 209 -9.16 17.44 -12.71
C TRP A 209 -8.05 18.46 -12.96
N GLN A 210 -6.79 18.02 -13.08
CA GLN A 210 -5.63 18.85 -13.41
C GLN A 210 -5.19 18.66 -14.88
N ALA A 211 -5.67 17.61 -15.55
CA ALA A 211 -5.25 17.26 -16.89
C ALA A 211 -5.76 18.30 -17.90
N ASN A 212 -4.83 18.88 -18.67
CA ASN A 212 -5.16 19.72 -19.81
C ASN A 212 -4.90 18.99 -21.13
N LYS A 213 -5.42 19.52 -22.25
CA LYS A 213 -5.30 18.90 -23.59
C LYS A 213 -3.85 18.67 -24.04
N GLN A 214 -2.87 19.43 -23.53
CA GLN A 214 -1.46 19.24 -23.89
C GLN A 214 -0.85 18.07 -23.14
N MET A 215 -1.21 17.87 -21.86
CA MET A 215 -0.77 16.72 -21.07
C MET A 215 -1.29 15.40 -21.64
N LEU A 216 -2.47 15.39 -22.25
CA LEU A 216 -3.01 14.20 -22.92
C LEU A 216 -2.10 13.66 -24.04
N LYS A 217 -1.31 14.53 -24.67
CA LYS A 217 -0.39 14.13 -25.75
C LYS A 217 0.83 13.35 -25.23
N VAL A 218 1.18 13.50 -23.95
CA VAL A 218 2.32 12.81 -23.34
C VAL A 218 1.91 11.57 -22.55
N LEU A 219 0.61 11.38 -22.26
CA LEU A 219 0.11 10.22 -21.52
C LEU A 219 0.46 8.85 -22.13
N PRO A 220 0.41 8.64 -23.46
CA PRO A 220 0.85 7.37 -24.04
C PRO A 220 2.32 7.05 -23.72
N SER A 221 3.17 8.06 -23.64
CA SER A 221 4.58 7.95 -23.26
C SER A 221 4.79 7.74 -21.76
N LEU A 222 3.78 7.98 -20.91
CA LEU A 222 3.81 7.67 -19.48
C LEU A 222 3.28 6.27 -19.18
N ALA A 223 2.26 5.85 -19.92
CA ALA A 223 1.66 4.53 -19.83
C ALA A 223 2.44 3.46 -20.61
N MET A 224 3.76 3.65 -20.82
CA MET A 224 4.68 2.79 -21.59
C MET A 224 4.72 1.36 -21.03
N ALA A 225 3.68 0.58 -21.35
CA ALA A 225 3.55 -0.84 -21.04
C ALA A 225 2.54 -1.55 -21.95
N GLU A 226 1.63 -0.84 -22.64
CA GLU A 226 0.83 -1.46 -23.69
C GLU A 226 1.37 -1.05 -25.06
N GLY A 227 2.10 -1.95 -25.71
CA GLY A 227 2.55 -1.83 -27.12
C GLY A 227 1.41 -1.82 -28.14
N ARG A 228 0.33 -1.06 -27.88
CA ARG A 228 -0.88 -0.91 -28.70
C ARG A 228 -1.35 0.54 -28.85
N PHE A 229 -0.57 1.54 -28.45
CA PHE A 229 -0.91 2.96 -28.65
C PHE A 229 -0.25 3.55 -29.91
N ASN A 230 -0.18 2.77 -31.00
CA ASN A 230 0.28 3.30 -32.29
C ASN A 230 -0.88 4.04 -32.99
N ASP A 231 -0.68 5.34 -33.18
CA ASP A 231 -1.30 6.27 -34.16
C ASP A 231 -2.75 6.79 -34.02
N GLU A 232 -3.61 6.32 -33.11
CA GLU A 232 -4.99 6.87 -32.95
C GLU A 232 -5.22 7.79 -31.74
N VAL A 233 -4.21 8.57 -31.32
CA VAL A 233 -4.26 9.45 -30.13
C VAL A 233 -5.28 10.61 -30.23
N VAL A 234 -5.92 10.84 -31.38
CA VAL A 234 -6.75 12.03 -31.63
C VAL A 234 -8.20 11.92 -31.11
N ARG A 235 -8.66 10.74 -30.67
CA ARG A 235 -10.03 10.57 -30.09
C ARG A 235 -10.08 9.71 -28.83
N ILE A 236 -9.25 10.02 -27.84
CA ILE A 236 -9.38 9.40 -26.52
C ILE A 236 -10.69 9.90 -25.90
N SER A 237 -11.67 9.01 -25.72
CA SER A 237 -12.88 9.33 -24.94
C SER A 237 -12.49 9.68 -23.50
N SER A 238 -13.34 10.45 -22.80
CA SER A 238 -13.13 10.74 -21.37
C SER A 238 -12.91 9.46 -20.54
N SER A 239 -13.57 8.37 -20.91
CA SER A 239 -13.41 7.07 -20.26
C SER A 239 -12.03 6.44 -20.49
N ALA A 240 -11.55 6.45 -21.74
CA ALA A 240 -10.21 5.95 -22.05
C ALA A 240 -9.14 6.78 -21.33
N MET A 241 -9.36 8.10 -21.20
CA MET A 241 -8.48 8.99 -20.45
C MET A 241 -8.42 8.66 -18.96
N ASN A 242 -9.56 8.53 -18.29
CA ASN A 242 -9.61 8.20 -16.85
C ASN A 242 -8.91 6.88 -16.53
N ARG A 243 -9.10 5.87 -17.39
CA ARG A 243 -8.43 4.59 -17.27
C ARG A 243 -6.91 4.71 -17.45
N THR A 244 -6.45 5.40 -18.48
CA THR A 244 -5.02 5.59 -18.75
C THR A 244 -4.33 6.33 -17.61
N LEU A 245 -4.95 7.40 -17.09
CA LEU A 245 -4.44 8.13 -15.93
C LEU A 245 -4.39 7.24 -14.68
N ALA A 246 -5.39 6.38 -14.48
CA ALA A 246 -5.42 5.49 -13.33
C ALA A 246 -4.26 4.48 -13.40
N ILE A 247 -4.02 3.88 -14.56
CA ILE A 247 -2.90 2.98 -14.80
C ILE A 247 -1.56 3.70 -14.56
N ALA A 248 -1.40 4.89 -15.14
CA ALA A 248 -0.17 5.69 -14.98
C ALA A 248 0.08 6.02 -13.50
N LEU A 249 -0.94 6.44 -12.75
CA LEU A 249 -0.80 6.77 -11.33
C LEU A 249 -0.48 5.53 -10.49
N ILE A 250 -1.13 4.40 -10.74
CA ILE A 250 -0.82 3.13 -10.06
C ILE A 250 0.64 2.75 -10.34
N GLN A 251 1.08 2.76 -11.60
CA GLN A 251 2.45 2.41 -11.96
C GLN A 251 3.48 3.36 -11.32
N HIS A 252 3.20 4.67 -11.33
CA HIS A 252 4.04 5.69 -10.70
C HIS A 252 4.22 5.41 -9.21
N GLU A 253 3.12 5.20 -8.48
CA GLU A 253 3.19 4.92 -7.04
C GLU A 253 3.82 3.56 -6.75
N LEU A 254 3.52 2.51 -7.50
CA LEU A 254 4.19 1.22 -7.33
C LEU A 254 5.71 1.37 -7.49
N THR A 255 6.15 2.09 -8.52
CA THR A 255 7.58 2.30 -8.81
C THR A 255 8.24 3.09 -7.69
N ARG A 256 7.66 4.24 -7.31
CA ARG A 256 8.20 5.11 -6.27
C ARG A 256 8.30 4.40 -4.92
N GLN A 257 7.22 3.73 -4.50
CA GLN A 257 7.16 3.16 -3.15
C GLN A 257 7.99 1.87 -3.01
N THR A 258 8.44 1.31 -4.14
CA THR A 258 9.38 0.17 -4.19
C THR A 258 10.79 0.56 -4.63
N GLU A 259 11.08 1.85 -4.87
CA GLU A 259 12.40 2.34 -5.31
C GLU A 259 13.52 2.01 -4.30
N SER A 260 13.19 1.96 -3.01
CA SER A 260 14.14 1.59 -1.95
C SER A 260 14.46 0.09 -1.92
N ALA A 261 13.77 -0.75 -2.69
CA ALA A 261 14.05 -2.17 -2.79
C ALA A 261 15.38 -2.38 -3.53
N LYS A 262 16.39 -2.89 -2.81
CA LYS A 262 17.71 -3.16 -3.37
C LYS A 262 17.83 -4.64 -3.72
N THR A 263 18.37 -4.94 -4.89
CA THR A 263 18.82 -6.30 -5.19
C THR A 263 20.22 -6.49 -4.61
N LEU A 264 20.32 -7.36 -3.61
CA LEU A 264 21.58 -7.87 -3.10
C LEU A 264 21.87 -9.23 -3.73
N TRP A 265 23.13 -9.64 -3.71
CA TRP A 265 23.53 -10.97 -4.16
C TRP A 265 24.09 -11.73 -2.97
N ARG A 266 23.48 -12.87 -2.67
CA ARG A 266 23.99 -13.81 -1.66
C ARG A 266 24.73 -14.92 -2.37
N ILE A 267 25.91 -15.25 -1.88
CA ILE A 267 26.69 -16.39 -2.35
C ILE A 267 26.48 -17.52 -1.34
N GLU A 268 25.83 -18.60 -1.77
CA GLU A 268 25.79 -19.85 -1.03
C GLU A 268 26.96 -20.72 -1.46
N ASP A 269 27.86 -21.00 -0.51
CA ASP A 269 28.93 -21.96 -0.68
C ASP A 269 28.40 -23.36 -0.35
N GLY A 270 27.80 -24.01 -1.35
CA GLY A 270 27.39 -25.40 -1.26
C GLY A 270 28.59 -26.31 -1.48
N VAL A 271 28.64 -27.44 -0.75
CA VAL A 271 29.73 -28.44 -0.74
C VAL A 271 30.25 -28.86 -2.13
N LYS A 272 29.47 -28.65 -3.20
CA LYS A 272 29.86 -28.97 -4.59
C LYS A 272 29.69 -27.85 -5.61
N ASN A 273 29.07 -26.72 -5.28
CA ASN A 273 28.82 -25.62 -6.23
C ASN A 273 28.53 -24.30 -5.49
N LEU A 274 29.24 -23.24 -5.89
CA LEU A 274 28.89 -21.85 -5.54
C LEU A 274 27.60 -21.46 -6.25
N ARG A 275 26.63 -20.93 -5.50
CA ARG A 275 25.39 -20.38 -6.06
C ARG A 275 25.26 -18.90 -5.70
N CYS A 276 25.18 -18.04 -6.70
CA CYS A 276 24.81 -16.63 -6.51
C CYS A 276 23.29 -16.51 -6.61
N ILE A 277 22.64 -16.15 -5.51
CA ILE A 277 21.19 -16.00 -5.41
C ILE A 277 20.88 -14.50 -5.26
N PRO A 278 20.09 -13.91 -6.17
CA PRO A 278 19.63 -12.53 -5.98
C PRO A 278 18.62 -12.50 -4.83
N GLU A 279 18.79 -11.56 -3.92
CA GLU A 279 17.89 -11.32 -2.78
C GLU A 279 17.37 -9.90 -2.84
N ARG A 280 16.05 -9.73 -2.70
CA ARG A 280 15.47 -8.40 -2.58
C ARG A 280 15.46 -7.97 -1.13
N ARG A 281 16.22 -6.92 -0.83
CA ARG A 281 16.21 -6.25 0.47
C ARG A 281 15.20 -5.12 0.43
N ILE A 282 14.10 -5.29 1.17
CA ILE A 282 13.16 -4.22 1.45
C ILE A 282 13.47 -3.64 2.83
N GLU A 283 13.50 -2.33 2.91
CA GLU A 283 13.91 -1.59 4.10
C GLU A 283 12.75 -1.19 5.03
N SER A 284 11.50 -1.38 4.60
CA SER A 284 10.30 -1.00 5.36
C SER A 284 9.12 -1.96 5.12
N LEU A 285 8.23 -2.11 6.12
CA LEU A 285 6.96 -2.82 5.91
C LEU A 285 6.09 -2.10 4.87
N TRP A 286 6.17 -0.77 4.82
CA TRP A 286 5.51 0.03 3.78
C TRP A 286 5.88 -0.42 2.37
N SER A 287 7.18 -0.42 2.04
CA SER A 287 7.67 -0.88 0.73
C SER A 287 7.34 -2.35 0.49
N ALA A 288 7.35 -3.19 1.53
CA ALA A 288 7.00 -4.60 1.41
C ALA A 288 5.53 -4.78 1.01
N MET A 289 4.62 -4.03 1.64
CA MET A 289 3.20 -4.04 1.29
C MET A 289 2.98 -3.61 -0.16
N TRP A 290 3.71 -2.61 -0.66
CA TRP A 290 3.65 -2.19 -2.06
C TRP A 290 4.16 -3.27 -3.02
N GLU A 291 5.27 -3.92 -2.70
CA GLU A 291 5.82 -5.00 -3.52
C GLU A 291 4.88 -6.20 -3.58
N ILE A 292 4.32 -6.61 -2.44
CA ILE A 292 3.32 -7.68 -2.38
C ILE A 292 2.07 -7.29 -3.17
N PHE A 293 1.57 -6.05 -2.99
CA PHE A 293 0.42 -5.55 -3.72
C PHE A 293 0.68 -5.54 -5.24
N ALA A 294 1.84 -5.11 -5.70
CA ALA A 294 2.23 -5.13 -7.12
C ALA A 294 2.29 -6.56 -7.67
N ALA A 295 2.92 -7.49 -6.93
CA ALA A 295 3.01 -8.89 -7.31
C ALA A 295 1.63 -9.54 -7.42
N GLU A 296 0.72 -9.23 -6.49
CA GLU A 296 -0.65 -9.71 -6.52
C GLU A 296 -1.43 -9.10 -7.69
N ALA A 297 -1.34 -7.78 -7.89
CA ALA A 297 -2.01 -7.07 -8.98
C ALA A 297 -1.64 -7.63 -10.36
N GLY A 298 -0.38 -8.03 -10.57
CA GLY A 298 0.10 -8.64 -11.81
C GLY A 298 -0.33 -10.09 -12.03
N SER A 299 -0.71 -10.82 -10.97
CA SER A 299 -1.06 -12.25 -11.06
C SER A 299 -2.46 -12.54 -11.63
N GLY A 300 -3.34 -11.54 -11.68
CA GLY A 300 -4.77 -11.71 -12.01
C GLY A 300 -5.62 -12.37 -10.91
N LEU A 301 -5.00 -12.98 -9.90
CA LEU A 301 -5.64 -13.62 -8.73
C LEU A 301 -5.35 -12.86 -7.42
N SER A 302 -5.19 -11.54 -7.50
CA SER A 302 -5.15 -10.67 -6.33
C SER A 302 -6.42 -10.72 -5.49
N TRP A 303 -6.30 -10.35 -4.22
CA TRP A 303 -7.43 -10.19 -3.33
C TRP A 303 -8.43 -9.15 -3.87
N ARG A 304 -9.70 -9.32 -3.49
CA ARG A 304 -10.83 -8.51 -3.93
C ARG A 304 -11.78 -8.27 -2.78
N PHE A 305 -12.68 -7.31 -2.92
CA PHE A 305 -13.83 -7.18 -2.03
C PHE A 305 -15.04 -7.87 -2.65
N CYS A 306 -15.68 -8.76 -1.89
CA CYS A 306 -16.87 -9.45 -2.33
C CYS A 306 -18.00 -8.45 -2.60
N LYS A 307 -18.59 -8.51 -3.80
CA LYS A 307 -19.70 -7.63 -4.18
C LYS A 307 -20.99 -7.86 -3.39
N ALA A 308 -21.14 -9.00 -2.71
CA ALA A 308 -22.29 -9.31 -1.88
C ALA A 308 -22.12 -8.87 -0.42
N CYS A 309 -21.00 -9.22 0.23
CA CYS A 309 -20.81 -8.97 1.67
C CYS A 309 -19.75 -7.90 2.01
N GLY A 310 -19.04 -7.35 1.01
CA GLY A 310 -18.03 -6.32 1.21
C GLY A 310 -16.78 -6.78 1.95
N LYS A 311 -16.57 -8.08 2.15
CA LYS A 311 -15.36 -8.63 2.81
C LYS A 311 -14.24 -8.86 1.80
N PRO A 312 -12.96 -8.68 2.19
CA PRO A 312 -11.85 -9.08 1.35
C PRO A 312 -11.83 -10.61 1.15
N PHE A 313 -11.42 -11.09 -0.02
CA PHE A 313 -11.23 -12.51 -0.32
C PHE A 313 -10.19 -12.73 -1.42
N TYR A 314 -9.53 -13.90 -1.43
CA TYR A 314 -8.75 -14.35 -2.58
C TYR A 314 -9.66 -15.13 -3.55
N PRO A 315 -9.79 -14.69 -4.81
CA PRO A 315 -10.65 -15.37 -5.78
C PRO A 315 -10.05 -16.72 -6.17
N LYS A 316 -10.91 -17.76 -6.27
CA LYS A 316 -10.49 -19.06 -6.83
C LYS A 316 -10.28 -19.00 -8.34
N ARG A 317 -10.96 -18.07 -9.01
CA ARG A 317 -10.92 -17.87 -10.46
C ARG A 317 -10.89 -16.39 -10.78
N ILE A 318 -10.29 -16.04 -11.92
CA ILE A 318 -10.17 -14.64 -12.35
C ILE A 318 -11.52 -13.93 -12.51
N ASP A 319 -12.60 -14.67 -12.77
CA ASP A 319 -13.97 -14.18 -12.95
C ASP A 319 -14.80 -14.13 -11.66
N SER A 320 -14.23 -14.46 -10.49
CA SER A 320 -14.98 -14.49 -9.22
C SER A 320 -15.10 -13.09 -8.62
N ASP A 321 -16.33 -12.60 -8.47
CA ASP A 321 -16.68 -11.31 -7.87
C ASP A 321 -17.16 -11.44 -6.42
N CYS A 322 -17.46 -12.66 -5.98
CA CYS A 322 -17.88 -12.96 -4.61
C CYS A 322 -17.02 -14.03 -3.94
N CYS A 323 -16.99 -14.03 -2.60
CA CYS A 323 -16.11 -14.90 -1.82
C CYS A 323 -16.62 -16.34 -1.74
N THR A 324 -17.92 -16.56 -1.89
CA THR A 324 -18.52 -17.90 -1.98
C THR A 324 -19.22 -18.14 -3.31
N THR A 325 -19.35 -19.42 -3.70
CA THR A 325 -20.09 -19.81 -4.91
C THR A 325 -21.58 -19.47 -4.83
N ALA A 326 -22.16 -19.55 -3.63
CA ALA A 326 -23.56 -19.20 -3.40
C ALA A 326 -23.81 -17.70 -3.63
N GLU A 327 -22.99 -16.84 -3.03
CA GLU A 327 -23.06 -15.39 -3.26
C GLU A 327 -22.78 -15.03 -4.72
N GLN A 328 -21.80 -15.68 -5.36
CA GLN A 328 -21.51 -15.48 -6.78
C GLN A 328 -22.74 -15.79 -7.64
N SER A 329 -23.42 -16.91 -7.39
CA SER A 329 -24.62 -17.30 -8.14
C SER A 329 -25.75 -16.28 -7.94
N ALA A 330 -25.99 -15.85 -6.70
CA ALA A 330 -27.01 -14.85 -6.38
C ALA A 330 -26.72 -13.50 -7.04
N TRP A 331 -25.47 -13.04 -6.99
CA TRP A 331 -25.03 -11.79 -7.61
C TRP A 331 -25.14 -11.84 -9.13
N SER A 332 -24.70 -12.94 -9.76
CA SER A 332 -24.82 -13.12 -11.22
C SER A 332 -26.28 -13.14 -11.67
N LYS A 333 -27.20 -13.79 -10.93
CA LYS A 333 -28.64 -13.75 -11.22
C LYS A 333 -29.22 -12.35 -11.11
N SER A 334 -28.85 -11.61 -10.08
CA SER A 334 -29.31 -10.23 -9.86
C SER A 334 -28.85 -9.29 -10.97
N ASN A 335 -27.58 -9.40 -11.39
CA ASN A 335 -27.03 -8.62 -12.50
C ASN A 335 -27.65 -8.99 -13.85
N TYR A 336 -27.93 -10.27 -14.07
CA TYR A 336 -28.63 -10.71 -15.27
C TYR A 336 -30.01 -10.07 -15.33
N ALA A 337 -30.81 -10.17 -14.25
CA ALA A 337 -32.13 -9.56 -14.18
C ALA A 337 -32.09 -8.03 -14.42
N ALA A 338 -31.13 -7.32 -13.81
CA ALA A 338 -30.96 -5.88 -14.00
C ALA A 338 -30.65 -5.49 -15.46
N ARG A 339 -29.78 -6.25 -16.13
CA ARG A 339 -29.45 -6.02 -17.57
C ARG A 339 -30.65 -6.26 -18.47
N TRP A 340 -31.49 -7.24 -18.17
CA TRP A 340 -32.72 -7.48 -18.94
C TRP A 340 -33.75 -6.38 -18.73
N ALA A 341 -33.92 -5.91 -17.50
CA ALA A 341 -34.82 -4.79 -17.20
C ALA A 341 -34.42 -3.49 -17.95
N GLN A 342 -33.12 -3.28 -18.18
CA GLN A 342 -32.62 -2.13 -18.96
C GLN A 342 -32.85 -2.27 -20.48
N LYS A 343 -32.89 -3.50 -21.01
CA LYS A 343 -33.10 -3.75 -22.46
C LYS A 343 -34.58 -3.81 -22.87
N GLY A 344 -35.47 -4.07 -21.92
CA GLY A 344 -36.92 -4.11 -22.14
C GLY A 344 -37.61 -2.73 -22.01
N ARG A 345 -36.83 -1.67 -21.79
CA ARG A 345 -37.22 -0.27 -21.92
C ARG A 345 -36.55 0.29 -23.16
#